data_AF-A0A7M3Y4G3-F1
#
_entry.id   AF-A0A7M3Y4G3-F1
#
_cell.length_a   1.000
_cell.length_b   1.000
_cell.length_c   1.000
_cell.angle_alpha   90.00
_cell.angle_beta   90.00
_cell.angle_gamma   90.00
#
_symmetry.space_group_name_H-M   'P 1'
#
loop_
_entity.id
_entity.type
_entity.pdbx_description
1 polymer ?
#
loop_
_entity_poly.entity_id
_entity_poly.type
_entity_poly.pdbx_seq_one_letter_code
_entity_poly.pdbx_strand_id
1 'polypeptide(L)'
;MTTTNETTVSSKALLGLLIAPIAVLLAMLTDQIGGFGLGFENELYPLLIVAVGAMLGRVPSLLAEREVIPASSSTLSLGTILAGAALGFLLVPAIGGNALLGLLFAINIIGTHVLLDSKRAEWATILAFSSIGLLFGMVAAATTASTGLVTPEFSFEGQTASTINEYREALGFVFFSVWIMFSVLGALVAVLARGVLSEPGTGWFEHLSEFDGPWDRSSLPLQVALFVWVISHALTLVQFHRVEMFDRLALTGVEGYQGHFSVWSAVLTGVVALAVASMVAERWFTRAMTLASMWGLYLVSSAYEMGMWGDVESESSMAPIVWFGVTFFIGLAIYSISTNKTWGGWSNRSDDAPSGARTFWSAHWSQVLIASAFIMAFVIRSQWYIVPAMNGYGTGGWDLTGGSDPWYMKRVVDYIMMQNAHLVFDADRFYPIGGINPRPPLFVWSIAL
;
A
#
# COMPACT_ATOMS: atom_id res chain seq x y z
N MET A 1 -6.15 -7.57 53.89
CA MET A 1 -7.02 -8.17 52.87
C MET A 1 -8.00 -7.10 52.41
N THR A 2 -7.65 -6.40 51.35
CA THR A 2 -8.52 -5.42 50.68
C THR A 2 -8.85 -6.00 49.32
N THR A 3 -10.06 -6.51 49.22
CA THR A 3 -10.66 -7.04 47.99
C THR A 3 -11.18 -5.87 47.17
N THR A 4 -10.44 -5.49 46.13
CA THR A 4 -10.97 -4.71 45.00
C THR A 4 -10.74 -5.53 43.75
N ASN A 5 -11.58 -6.55 43.54
CA ASN A 5 -11.81 -7.08 42.20
C ASN A 5 -12.82 -6.13 41.52
N GLU A 6 -12.34 -4.96 41.09
CA GLU A 6 -13.02 -4.27 40.01
C GLU A 6 -12.61 -5.01 38.73
N THR A 7 -13.60 -5.62 38.08
CA THR A 7 -13.51 -6.13 36.71
C THR A 7 -13.41 -4.95 35.74
N THR A 8 -12.30 -4.20 35.82
CA THR A 8 -11.98 -3.18 34.83
C THR A 8 -11.53 -3.88 33.57
N VAL A 9 -12.42 -3.97 32.59
CA VAL A 9 -12.03 -4.03 31.17
C VAL A 9 -10.90 -3.03 30.99
N SER A 10 -9.77 -3.41 30.37
CA SER A 10 -8.74 -2.42 30.06
C SER A 10 -9.43 -1.30 29.28
N SER A 11 -9.47 -0.08 29.83
CA SER A 11 -10.08 1.08 29.18
C SER A 11 -9.58 1.22 27.73
N LYS A 12 -8.35 0.78 27.48
CA LYS A 12 -7.70 0.72 26.17
C LYS A 12 -8.40 -0.23 25.19
N ALA A 13 -8.92 -1.37 25.62
CA ALA A 13 -9.65 -2.30 24.75
C ALA A 13 -10.93 -1.68 24.16
N LEU A 14 -11.67 -0.90 24.96
CA LEU A 14 -12.84 -0.14 24.51
C LEU A 14 -12.44 1.05 23.63
N LEU A 15 -11.39 1.78 24.01
CA LEU A 15 -10.84 2.88 23.20
C LEU A 15 -10.38 2.41 21.82
N GLY A 16 -9.92 1.17 21.72
CA GLY A 16 -9.53 0.55 20.45
C GLY A 16 -10.66 0.43 19.43
N LEU A 17 -11.93 0.50 19.82
CA LEU A 17 -13.07 0.56 18.89
C LEU A 17 -13.07 1.86 18.06
N LEU A 18 -12.40 2.92 18.53
CA LEU A 18 -12.32 4.21 17.84
C LEU A 18 -11.38 4.17 16.62
N ILE A 19 -10.53 3.16 16.49
CA ILE A 19 -9.50 3.08 15.43
C ILE A 19 -10.13 3.07 14.04
N ALA A 20 -11.17 2.28 13.81
CA ALA A 20 -11.83 2.20 12.51
C ALA A 20 -12.62 3.49 12.17
N PRO A 21 -13.39 4.10 13.09
CA PRO A 21 -13.95 5.44 12.90
C PRO A 21 -12.89 6.51 12.58
N ILE A 22 -11.74 6.51 13.25
CA ILE A 22 -10.64 7.44 12.96
C ILE A 22 -10.15 7.27 11.52
N ALA A 23 -10.01 6.03 11.02
CA ALA A 23 -9.64 5.79 9.64
C ALA A 23 -10.63 6.38 8.64
N VAL A 24 -11.94 6.26 8.89
CA VAL A 24 -12.98 6.90 8.05
C VAL A 24 -12.91 8.42 8.12
N LEU A 25 -12.75 9.00 9.32
CA LEU A 25 -12.61 10.44 9.49
C LEU A 25 -11.37 10.99 8.77
N LEU A 26 -10.26 10.25 8.79
CA LEU A 26 -9.06 10.62 8.05
C LEU A 26 -9.25 10.49 6.53
N ALA A 27 -10.05 9.52 6.04
CA ALA A 27 -10.47 9.47 4.64
C ALA A 27 -11.28 10.69 4.25
N MET A 28 -12.25 11.10 5.08
CA MET A 28 -13.04 12.32 4.85
C MET A 28 -12.16 13.58 4.86
N LEU A 29 -11.23 13.70 5.81
CA LEU A 29 -10.30 14.83 5.85
C LEU A 29 -9.40 14.86 4.62
N THR A 30 -8.90 13.69 4.19
CA THR A 30 -8.07 13.56 2.99
C THR A 30 -8.86 13.95 1.74
N ASP A 31 -10.12 13.54 1.65
CA ASP A 31 -11.03 13.95 0.57
C ASP A 31 -11.28 15.46 0.58
N GLN A 32 -11.54 16.06 1.74
CA GLN A 32 -11.74 17.50 1.86
C GLN A 32 -10.52 18.31 1.38
N ILE A 33 -9.31 17.78 1.56
CA ILE A 33 -8.07 18.43 1.13
C ILE A 33 -7.78 18.15 -0.35
N GLY A 34 -7.98 16.92 -0.81
CA GLY A 34 -7.54 16.44 -2.12
C GLY A 34 -8.60 16.41 -3.21
N GLY A 35 -9.88 16.54 -2.87
CA GLY A 35 -11.00 16.50 -3.83
C GLY A 35 -11.17 15.13 -4.50
N PHE A 36 -11.15 14.04 -3.73
CA PHE A 36 -11.21 12.67 -4.25
C PHE A 36 -12.64 12.14 -4.49
N GLY A 37 -13.66 12.97 -4.22
CA GLY A 37 -15.07 12.70 -4.52
C GLY A 37 -15.74 11.75 -3.54
N LEU A 38 -15.31 11.72 -2.27
CA LEU A 38 -15.98 10.97 -1.21
C LEU A 38 -17.31 11.63 -0.81
N GLY A 39 -18.38 11.34 -1.56
CA GLY A 39 -19.72 11.78 -1.25
C GLY A 39 -20.31 11.09 0.00
N PHE A 40 -21.07 11.84 0.79
CA PHE A 40 -21.75 11.33 1.99
C PHE A 40 -22.81 10.26 1.68
N GLU A 41 -23.43 10.31 0.51
CA GLU A 41 -24.62 9.51 0.19
C GLU A 41 -24.32 8.16 -0.46
N ASN A 42 -23.24 8.00 -1.22
CA ASN A 42 -22.98 6.75 -1.95
C ASN A 42 -21.59 6.17 -1.66
N GLU A 43 -20.58 7.02 -1.53
CA GLU A 43 -19.18 6.61 -1.45
C GLU A 43 -18.72 6.38 -0.01
N LEU A 44 -19.32 7.07 0.97
CA LEU A 44 -18.98 6.93 2.39
C LEU A 44 -19.53 5.64 3.02
N TYR A 45 -20.72 5.17 2.61
CA TYR A 45 -21.36 3.99 3.20
C TYR A 45 -20.51 2.71 3.13
N PRO A 46 -19.86 2.38 2.00
CA PRO A 46 -18.92 1.25 1.93
C PRO A 46 -17.79 1.32 2.96
N LEU A 47 -17.20 2.51 3.18
CA LEU A 47 -16.15 2.70 4.18
C LEU A 47 -16.68 2.46 5.60
N LEU A 48 -17.88 2.95 5.90
CA LEU A 48 -18.54 2.72 7.19
C LEU A 48 -18.84 1.23 7.43
N ILE A 49 -19.29 0.49 6.42
CA ILE A 49 -19.55 -0.94 6.52
C ILE A 49 -18.26 -1.70 6.88
N VAL A 50 -17.15 -1.42 6.19
CA VAL A 50 -15.85 -2.01 6.52
C VAL A 50 -15.39 -1.63 7.93
N ALA A 51 -15.59 -0.37 8.33
CA ALA A 51 -15.24 0.08 9.67
C ALA A 51 -16.05 -0.65 10.75
N VAL A 52 -17.35 -0.89 10.53
CA VAL A 52 -18.19 -1.71 11.40
C VAL A 52 -17.65 -3.14 11.48
N GLY A 53 -17.23 -3.74 10.35
CA GLY A 53 -16.59 -5.05 10.34
C GLY A 53 -15.35 -5.10 11.24
N ALA A 54 -14.46 -4.10 11.14
CA ALA A 54 -13.28 -4.00 11.98
C ALA A 54 -13.62 -3.82 13.47
N MET A 55 -14.65 -3.03 13.79
CA MET A 55 -15.14 -2.86 15.16
C MET A 55 -15.71 -4.17 15.73
N LEU A 56 -16.54 -4.88 14.94
CA LEU A 56 -17.12 -6.17 15.32
C LEU A 56 -16.06 -7.24 15.54
N GLY A 57 -14.94 -7.19 14.81
CA GLY A 57 -13.81 -8.10 15.03
C GLY A 57 -13.16 -7.96 16.42
N ARG A 58 -13.36 -6.84 17.11
CA ARG A 58 -12.88 -6.61 18.49
C ARG A 58 -13.84 -7.13 19.56
N VAL A 59 -15.11 -7.36 19.20
CA VAL A 59 -16.15 -7.76 20.16
C VAL A 59 -15.83 -9.08 20.87
N PRO A 60 -15.37 -10.15 20.18
CA PRO A 60 -15.07 -11.42 20.86
C PRO A 60 -14.00 -11.30 21.94
N SER A 61 -12.93 -10.53 21.71
CA SER A 61 -11.90 -10.30 22.73
C SER A 61 -12.45 -9.52 23.92
N LEU A 62 -13.33 -8.53 23.69
CA LEU A 62 -13.98 -7.78 24.76
C LEU A 62 -14.94 -8.64 25.58
N LEU A 63 -15.65 -9.59 24.94
CA LEU A 63 -16.54 -10.52 25.63
C LEU A 63 -15.76 -11.55 26.46
N ALA A 64 -14.63 -12.03 25.94
CA ALA A 64 -13.73 -12.95 26.63
C ALA A 64 -13.10 -12.30 27.88
N GLU A 65 -12.60 -11.06 27.75
CA GLU A 65 -12.03 -10.30 28.88
C GLU A 65 -13.05 -10.05 30.01
N ARG A 66 -14.34 -9.95 29.67
CA ARG A 66 -15.42 -9.72 30.64
C ARG A 66 -16.01 -11.00 31.22
N GLU A 67 -15.53 -12.17 30.79
CA GLU A 67 -16.12 -13.49 31.14
C GLU A 67 -17.64 -13.55 30.90
N VAL A 68 -18.16 -12.80 29.92
CA VAL A 68 -19.61 -12.70 29.66
C VAL A 68 -20.17 -14.00 29.09
N ILE A 69 -19.35 -14.72 28.33
CA ILE A 69 -19.74 -15.99 27.70
C ILE A 69 -18.81 -17.09 28.22
N PRO A 70 -19.35 -18.20 28.77
CA PRO A 70 -18.57 -19.36 29.18
C PRO A 70 -18.17 -20.18 27.94
N ALA A 71 -17.36 -19.61 27.06
CA ALA A 71 -16.86 -20.25 25.85
C ALA A 71 -15.33 -20.25 25.86
N SER A 72 -14.73 -21.32 25.35
CA SER A 72 -13.28 -21.36 25.13
C SER A 72 -12.88 -20.36 24.04
N SER A 73 -11.62 -19.89 24.06
CA SER A 73 -11.07 -19.02 23.01
C SER A 73 -11.24 -19.65 21.61
N SER A 74 -11.05 -20.97 21.48
CA SER A 74 -11.27 -21.69 20.22
C SER A 74 -12.71 -21.63 19.72
N THR A 75 -13.70 -21.76 20.61
CA THR A 75 -15.12 -21.66 20.25
C THR A 75 -15.50 -20.24 19.84
N LEU A 76 -14.99 -19.23 20.56
CA LEU A 76 -15.19 -17.82 20.20
C LEU A 76 -14.55 -17.50 18.84
N SER A 77 -13.35 -18.02 18.58
CA SER A 77 -12.66 -17.84 17.30
C SER A 77 -13.40 -18.49 16.14
N LEU A 78 -13.78 -19.76 16.28
CA LEU A 78 -14.57 -20.45 15.26
C LEU A 78 -15.92 -19.75 15.02
N GLY A 79 -16.61 -19.35 16.08
CA GLY A 79 -17.87 -18.61 15.98
C GLY A 79 -17.70 -17.28 15.25
N THR A 80 -16.62 -16.55 15.52
CA THR A 80 -16.33 -15.28 14.84
C THR A 80 -16.00 -15.48 13.37
N ILE A 81 -15.26 -16.53 13.02
CA ILE A 81 -14.94 -16.86 11.63
C ILE A 81 -16.22 -17.18 10.85
N LEU A 82 -17.06 -18.06 11.39
CA LEU A 82 -18.31 -18.47 10.74
C LEU A 82 -19.29 -17.30 10.64
N ALA A 83 -19.46 -16.53 11.72
CA ALA A 83 -20.31 -15.35 11.72
C ALA A 83 -19.79 -14.28 10.75
N GLY A 84 -18.48 -14.02 10.75
CA GLY A 84 -17.86 -13.06 9.85
C GLY A 84 -18.04 -13.39 8.38
N ALA A 85 -17.83 -14.66 8.02
CA ALA A 85 -18.06 -15.16 6.67
C ALA A 85 -19.55 -15.07 6.29
N ALA A 86 -20.46 -15.50 7.17
CA ALA A 86 -21.90 -15.45 6.91
C ALA A 86 -22.42 -14.01 6.79
N LEU A 87 -22.00 -13.10 7.67
CA LEU A 87 -22.39 -11.69 7.62
C LEU A 87 -21.84 -11.00 6.38
N GLY A 88 -20.57 -11.25 6.03
CA GLY A 88 -19.98 -10.70 4.80
C GLY A 88 -20.67 -11.22 3.54
N PHE A 89 -21.02 -12.50 3.49
CA PHE A 89 -21.63 -13.12 2.31
C PHE A 89 -23.14 -12.88 2.19
N LEU A 90 -23.87 -12.77 3.30
CA LEU A 90 -25.33 -12.65 3.31
C LEU A 90 -25.80 -11.23 3.64
N LEU A 91 -25.33 -10.67 4.75
CA LEU A 91 -25.85 -9.40 5.27
C LEU A 91 -25.41 -8.22 4.40
N VAL A 92 -24.12 -8.16 4.03
CA VAL A 92 -23.61 -7.04 3.23
C VAL A 92 -24.31 -6.93 1.87
N PRO A 93 -24.51 -8.03 1.11
CA PRO A 93 -25.35 -7.98 -0.09
C PRO A 93 -26.81 -7.61 0.18
N ALA A 94 -27.39 -8.08 1.29
CA ALA A 94 -28.78 -7.77 1.64
C ALA A 94 -29.03 -6.27 1.92
N ILE A 95 -28.00 -5.51 2.33
CA ILE A 95 -28.07 -4.05 2.52
C ILE A 95 -27.55 -3.25 1.30
N GLY A 96 -27.38 -3.90 0.14
CA GLY A 96 -26.98 -3.25 -1.11
C GLY A 96 -25.47 -3.20 -1.36
N GLY A 97 -24.65 -3.87 -0.54
CA GLY A 97 -23.21 -3.98 -0.76
C GLY A 97 -22.84 -4.97 -1.86
N ASN A 98 -21.75 -4.70 -2.59
CA ASN A 98 -21.24 -5.64 -3.59
C ASN A 98 -20.38 -6.76 -2.95
N ALA A 99 -20.00 -7.75 -3.75
CA ALA A 99 -19.19 -8.88 -3.27
C ALA A 99 -17.83 -8.46 -2.70
N LEU A 100 -17.18 -7.43 -3.27
CA LEU A 100 -15.92 -6.91 -2.75
C LEU A 100 -16.10 -6.29 -1.36
N LEU A 101 -17.18 -5.52 -1.16
CA LEU A 101 -17.50 -4.94 0.15
C LEU A 101 -17.81 -6.03 1.17
N GLY A 102 -18.56 -7.06 0.79
CA GLY A 102 -18.83 -8.23 1.64
C GLY A 102 -17.56 -8.98 2.03
N LEU A 103 -16.64 -9.15 1.08
CA LEU A 103 -15.33 -9.74 1.32
C LEU A 103 -14.48 -8.89 2.27
N LEU A 104 -14.39 -7.58 2.05
CA LEU A 104 -13.63 -6.68 2.93
C LEU A 104 -14.22 -6.62 4.33
N PHE A 105 -15.54 -6.63 4.46
CA PHE A 105 -16.22 -6.76 5.75
C PHE A 105 -15.79 -8.04 6.47
N ALA A 106 -15.87 -9.19 5.77
CA ALA A 106 -15.46 -10.49 6.31
C ALA A 106 -13.97 -10.53 6.69
N ILE A 107 -13.09 -9.98 5.85
CA ILE A 107 -11.66 -9.86 6.14
C ILE A 107 -11.42 -9.01 7.39
N ASN A 108 -12.15 -7.91 7.56
CA ASN A 108 -11.93 -7.02 8.70
C ASN A 108 -12.43 -7.62 10.01
N ILE A 109 -13.60 -8.26 10.01
CA ILE A 109 -14.12 -8.92 11.23
C ILE A 109 -13.24 -10.12 11.61
N ILE A 110 -12.92 -11.00 10.66
CA ILE A 110 -12.11 -12.20 10.92
C ILE A 110 -10.66 -11.82 11.23
N GLY A 111 -10.06 -11.01 10.38
CA GLY A 111 -8.66 -10.60 10.48
C GLY A 111 -8.40 -9.80 11.75
N THR A 112 -9.26 -8.83 12.09
CA THR A 112 -9.12 -8.09 13.35
C THR A 112 -9.19 -9.02 14.55
N HIS A 113 -10.13 -9.95 14.57
CA HIS A 113 -10.25 -10.92 15.66
C HIS A 113 -9.00 -11.79 15.80
N VAL A 114 -8.55 -12.41 14.71
CA VAL A 114 -7.36 -13.29 14.71
C VAL A 114 -6.10 -12.53 15.14
N LEU A 115 -5.94 -11.30 14.66
CA LEU A 115 -4.79 -10.46 15.02
C LEU A 115 -4.81 -10.06 16.49
N LEU A 116 -5.98 -9.72 17.05
CA LEU A 116 -6.10 -9.38 18.47
C LEU A 116 -5.90 -10.59 19.38
N ASP A 117 -6.46 -11.75 19.03
CA ASP A 117 -6.25 -13.00 19.77
C ASP A 117 -4.76 -13.40 19.76
N SER A 118 -4.07 -13.12 18.65
CA SER A 118 -2.62 -13.30 18.51
C SER A 118 -1.78 -12.18 19.14
N LYS A 119 -2.38 -11.23 19.87
CA LYS A 119 -1.73 -10.05 20.46
C LYS A 119 -0.96 -9.19 19.44
N ARG A 120 -1.58 -8.90 18.30
CA ARG A 120 -1.01 -8.11 17.18
C ARG A 120 -1.93 -6.92 16.84
N ALA A 121 -2.19 -6.06 17.82
CA ALA A 121 -3.15 -4.96 17.69
C ALA A 121 -2.75 -3.91 16.64
N GLU A 122 -1.45 -3.71 16.41
CA GLU A 122 -0.93 -2.81 15.39
C GLU A 122 -1.27 -3.30 13.99
N TRP A 123 -1.16 -4.60 13.75
CA TRP A 123 -1.55 -5.21 12.47
C TRP A 123 -3.06 -5.12 12.24
N ALA A 124 -3.88 -5.24 13.29
CA ALA A 124 -5.32 -5.04 13.18
C ALA A 124 -5.66 -3.59 12.78
N THR A 125 -4.89 -2.61 13.28
CA THR A 125 -5.00 -1.20 12.89
C THR A 125 -4.62 -0.99 11.43
N ILE A 126 -3.48 -1.55 11.00
CA ILE A 126 -3.03 -1.49 9.60
C ILE A 126 -4.07 -2.13 8.67
N LEU A 127 -4.67 -3.26 9.06
CA LEU A 127 -5.71 -3.95 8.28
C LEU A 127 -6.94 -3.06 8.06
N ALA A 128 -7.45 -2.43 9.12
CA ALA A 128 -8.62 -1.55 9.05
C ALA A 128 -8.35 -0.35 8.13
N PHE A 129 -7.21 0.32 8.33
CA PHE A 129 -6.80 1.46 7.50
C PHE A 129 -6.57 1.07 6.04
N SER A 130 -5.89 -0.05 5.78
CA SER A 130 -5.64 -0.53 4.42
C SER A 130 -6.93 -0.89 3.69
N SER A 131 -7.90 -1.49 4.38
CA SER A 131 -9.20 -1.86 3.79
C SER A 131 -10.04 -0.64 3.45
N ILE A 132 -10.05 0.37 4.34
CA ILE A 132 -10.69 1.67 4.07
C ILE A 132 -9.96 2.40 2.93
N GLY A 133 -8.64 2.39 2.94
CA GLY A 133 -7.80 2.96 1.90
C GLY A 133 -7.99 2.33 0.52
N LEU A 134 -8.27 1.02 0.46
CA LEU A 134 -8.58 0.32 -0.78
C LEU A 134 -9.88 0.86 -1.39
N LEU A 135 -10.97 0.91 -0.60
CA LEU A 135 -12.24 1.46 -1.07
C LEU A 135 -12.12 2.94 -1.43
N PHE A 136 -11.42 3.72 -0.60
CA PHE A 136 -11.20 5.14 -0.87
C PHE A 136 -10.35 5.36 -2.12
N GLY A 137 -9.33 4.53 -2.36
CA GLY A 137 -8.55 4.56 -3.59
C GLY A 137 -9.39 4.26 -4.82
N MET A 138 -10.37 3.34 -4.72
CA MET A 138 -11.30 3.08 -5.82
C MET A 138 -12.17 4.31 -6.12
N VAL A 139 -12.69 4.96 -5.07
CA VAL A 139 -13.46 6.21 -5.21
C VAL A 139 -12.59 7.30 -5.84
N ALA A 140 -11.37 7.50 -5.35
CA ALA A 140 -10.44 8.50 -5.88
C ALA A 140 -10.13 8.29 -7.37
N ALA A 141 -9.88 7.04 -7.78
CA ALA A 141 -9.67 6.69 -9.18
C ALA A 141 -10.94 6.89 -10.03
N ALA A 142 -12.10 6.48 -9.53
CA ALA A 142 -13.37 6.69 -10.22
C ALA A 142 -13.71 8.18 -10.41
N THR A 143 -13.45 9.01 -9.40
CA THR A 143 -13.58 10.48 -9.48
C THR A 143 -12.61 11.09 -10.48
N THR A 144 -11.36 10.60 -10.49
CA THR A 144 -10.35 11.03 -11.47
C THR A 144 -10.81 10.79 -12.90
N ALA A 145 -11.45 9.64 -13.15
CA ALA A 145 -12.06 9.33 -14.44
C ALA A 145 -13.27 10.21 -14.76
N SER A 146 -14.23 10.34 -13.82
CA SER A 146 -15.51 10.99 -14.08
C SER A 146 -15.41 12.51 -14.23
N THR A 147 -14.41 13.13 -13.60
CA THR A 147 -14.13 14.57 -13.72
C THR A 147 -13.44 14.94 -15.04
N GLY A 148 -13.00 13.97 -15.82
CA GLY A 148 -12.22 14.21 -17.05
C GLY A 148 -10.79 14.67 -16.77
N LEU A 149 -10.27 14.44 -15.55
CA LEU A 149 -8.88 14.76 -15.20
C LEU A 149 -7.88 13.99 -16.08
N VAL A 150 -8.30 12.81 -16.54
CA VAL A 150 -7.66 11.99 -17.56
C VAL A 150 -8.72 11.40 -18.49
N THR A 151 -8.37 11.18 -19.76
CA THR A 151 -9.29 10.67 -20.79
C THR A 151 -8.69 9.49 -21.55
N PRO A 152 -9.53 8.56 -22.08
CA PRO A 152 -9.08 7.42 -22.87
C PRO A 152 -8.74 7.77 -24.33
N GLU A 153 -8.89 9.04 -24.71
CA GLU A 153 -8.54 9.60 -26.00
C GLU A 153 -7.90 10.97 -25.79
N PHE A 154 -6.93 11.31 -26.65
CA PHE A 154 -6.23 12.58 -26.64
C PHE A 154 -6.18 13.16 -28.06
N SER A 155 -6.47 14.45 -28.20
CA SER A 155 -6.42 15.14 -29.50
C SER A 155 -5.23 16.08 -29.56
N PHE A 156 -4.37 15.87 -30.55
CA PHE A 156 -3.18 16.68 -30.80
C PHE A 156 -3.12 17.04 -32.29
N GLU A 157 -2.90 18.31 -32.61
CA GLU A 157 -2.82 18.82 -34.01
C GLU A 157 -3.98 18.40 -34.93
N GLY A 158 -5.18 18.25 -34.37
CA GLY A 158 -6.38 17.86 -35.14
C GLY A 158 -6.51 16.35 -35.41
N GLN A 159 -5.61 15.53 -34.87
CA GLN A 159 -5.74 14.07 -34.85
C GLN A 159 -6.08 13.58 -33.45
N THR A 160 -7.08 12.69 -33.34
CA THR A 160 -7.46 12.06 -32.08
C THR A 160 -6.89 10.64 -32.04
N ALA A 161 -6.12 10.33 -30.99
CA ALA A 161 -5.56 9.01 -30.74
C ALA A 161 -6.11 8.43 -29.44
N SER A 162 -6.19 7.10 -29.37
CA SER A 162 -6.57 6.41 -28.13
C SER A 162 -5.38 6.39 -27.16
N THR A 163 -5.68 6.73 -25.90
CA THR A 163 -4.75 6.72 -24.76
C THR A 163 -5.27 5.81 -23.65
N ILE A 164 -5.95 4.71 -24.02
CA ILE A 164 -6.65 3.85 -23.05
C ILE A 164 -5.69 3.16 -22.06
N ASN A 165 -4.46 2.86 -22.48
CA ASN A 165 -3.47 2.22 -21.61
C ASN A 165 -2.94 3.24 -20.58
N GLU A 166 -2.58 4.42 -21.06
CA GLU A 166 -2.11 5.56 -20.30
C GLU A 166 -3.18 6.02 -19.30
N TYR A 167 -4.43 6.06 -19.74
CA TYR A 167 -5.60 6.32 -18.89
C TYR A 167 -5.70 5.30 -17.75
N ARG A 168 -5.57 4.00 -18.04
CA ARG A 168 -5.60 2.95 -17.01
C ARG A 168 -4.41 3.04 -16.04
N GLU A 169 -3.23 3.38 -16.55
CA GLU A 169 -2.04 3.60 -15.71
C GLU A 169 -2.21 4.80 -14.78
N ALA A 170 -2.77 5.90 -15.28
CA ALA A 170 -3.06 7.09 -14.49
C ALA A 170 -4.10 6.82 -13.39
N LEU A 171 -5.16 6.06 -13.70
CA LEU A 171 -6.13 5.61 -12.68
C LEU A 171 -5.49 4.67 -11.65
N GLY A 172 -4.63 3.75 -12.12
CA GLY A 172 -3.84 2.87 -11.27
C GLY A 172 -2.94 3.67 -10.32
N PHE A 173 -2.26 4.70 -10.82
CA PHE A 173 -1.44 5.60 -10.02
C PHE A 173 -2.23 6.23 -8.87
N VAL A 174 -3.42 6.78 -9.13
CA VAL A 174 -4.27 7.38 -8.09
C VAL A 174 -4.72 6.32 -7.08
N PHE A 175 -5.25 5.20 -7.55
CA PHE A 175 -5.71 4.09 -6.71
C PHE A 175 -4.60 3.60 -5.77
N PHE A 176 -3.44 3.21 -6.32
CA PHE A 176 -2.34 2.65 -5.54
C PHE A 176 -1.72 3.69 -4.61
N SER A 177 -1.61 4.95 -5.02
CA SER A 177 -1.09 6.01 -4.16
C SER A 177 -1.97 6.21 -2.93
N VAL A 178 -3.30 6.28 -3.09
CA VAL A 178 -4.23 6.41 -1.97
C VAL A 178 -4.21 5.17 -1.08
N TRP A 179 -4.24 3.97 -1.66
CA TRP A 179 -4.26 2.73 -0.89
C TRP A 179 -2.97 2.52 -0.07
N ILE A 180 -1.80 2.75 -0.67
CA ILE A 180 -0.52 2.67 0.04
C ILE A 180 -0.44 3.75 1.11
N MET A 181 -0.82 5.00 0.79
CA MET A 181 -0.85 6.10 1.74
C MET A 181 -1.68 5.76 2.98
N PHE A 182 -2.88 5.19 2.81
CA PHE A 182 -3.73 4.77 3.93
C PHE A 182 -3.15 3.58 4.70
N SER A 183 -2.53 2.62 4.02
CA SER A 183 -1.87 1.48 4.67
C SER A 183 -0.71 1.95 5.56
N VAL A 184 0.11 2.89 5.08
CA VAL A 184 1.21 3.50 5.84
C VAL A 184 0.69 4.42 6.94
N LEU A 185 -0.39 5.18 6.68
CA LEU A 185 -1.07 5.98 7.71
C LEU A 185 -1.61 5.08 8.83
N GLY A 186 -2.13 3.90 8.50
CA GLY A 186 -2.49 2.88 9.47
C GLY A 186 -1.32 2.42 10.31
N ALA A 187 -0.13 2.25 9.73
CA ALA A 187 1.08 1.93 10.48
C ALA A 187 1.51 3.09 11.39
N LEU A 188 1.41 4.35 10.93
CA LEU A 188 1.69 5.53 11.75
C LEU A 188 0.72 5.62 12.94
N VAL A 189 -0.58 5.48 12.68
CA VAL A 189 -1.62 5.48 13.71
C VAL A 189 -1.42 4.32 14.67
N ALA A 190 -1.05 3.13 14.20
CA ALA A 190 -0.75 1.98 15.05
C ALA A 190 0.38 2.28 16.05
N VAL A 191 1.46 2.93 15.59
CA VAL A 191 2.59 3.33 16.47
C VAL A 191 2.16 4.43 17.45
N LEU A 192 1.40 5.44 17.00
CA LEU A 192 0.93 6.55 17.85
C LEU A 192 -0.12 6.10 18.88
N ALA A 193 -0.96 5.14 18.52
CA ALA A 193 -2.00 4.59 19.37
C ALA A 193 -1.49 3.53 20.35
N ARG A 194 -0.27 3.01 20.14
CA ARG A 194 0.33 1.98 20.98
C ARG A 194 0.49 2.47 22.42
N GLY A 195 -0.02 1.69 23.37
CA GLY A 195 -0.04 2.04 24.79
C GLY A 195 -1.17 2.98 25.21
N VAL A 196 -1.84 3.64 24.25
CA VAL A 196 -2.94 4.61 24.50
C VAL A 196 -4.31 4.02 24.14
N LEU A 197 -4.53 3.67 22.86
CA LEU A 197 -5.79 3.08 22.36
C LEU A 197 -5.71 1.56 22.17
N SER A 198 -4.51 1.00 22.20
CA SER A 198 -4.29 -0.44 22.12
C SER A 198 -3.15 -0.87 23.01
N GLU A 199 -3.26 -2.06 23.60
CA GLU A 199 -2.14 -2.64 24.33
C GLU A 199 -0.96 -2.91 23.39
N PRO A 200 0.29 -2.77 23.87
CA PRO A 200 1.48 -3.13 23.12
C PRO A 200 1.40 -4.57 22.58
N GLY A 201 1.34 -4.72 21.25
CA GLY A 201 1.39 -6.02 20.60
C GLY A 201 2.78 -6.64 20.50
N THR A 202 2.78 -7.91 20.07
CA THR A 202 3.93 -8.80 19.85
C THR A 202 4.36 -8.85 18.38
N GLY A 203 5.50 -9.50 18.10
CA GLY A 203 6.04 -9.64 16.75
C GLY A 203 6.79 -8.40 16.30
N TRP A 204 6.51 -7.87 15.11
CA TRP A 204 7.29 -6.76 14.53
C TRP A 204 7.35 -5.52 15.43
N PHE A 205 6.24 -5.22 16.13
CA PHE A 205 6.13 -4.04 16.99
C PHE A 205 6.63 -4.27 18.43
N GLU A 206 7.01 -5.50 18.80
CA GLU A 206 7.53 -5.81 20.14
C GLU A 206 8.91 -5.17 20.39
N HIS A 207 9.62 -4.81 19.32
CA HIS A 207 10.92 -4.15 19.37
C HIS A 207 10.83 -2.65 19.62
N LEU A 208 9.62 -2.08 19.66
CA LEU A 208 9.42 -0.70 20.12
C LEU A 208 9.55 -0.65 21.64
N SER A 209 10.05 0.47 22.18
CA SER A 209 10.21 0.59 23.63
C SER A 209 8.86 0.44 24.35
N GLU A 210 8.88 -0.22 25.49
CA GLU A 210 7.79 -0.11 26.45
C GLU A 210 7.72 1.35 26.92
N PHE A 211 6.52 1.93 26.86
CA PHE A 211 6.30 3.30 27.22
C PHE A 211 4.98 3.42 27.99
N ASP A 212 5.05 4.09 29.14
CA ASP A 212 3.89 4.40 29.97
C ASP A 212 3.70 5.93 29.99
N GLY A 213 2.74 6.41 29.21
CA GLY A 213 2.47 7.83 29.05
C GLY A 213 1.66 8.14 27.78
N PRO A 214 1.48 9.44 27.45
CA PRO A 214 0.62 9.85 26.32
C PRO A 214 1.29 9.75 24.95
N TRP A 215 2.63 9.77 24.86
CA TRP A 215 3.35 9.69 23.59
C TRP A 215 4.77 9.12 23.72
N ASP A 216 5.05 8.03 23.00
CA ASP A 216 6.37 7.41 22.95
C ASP A 216 7.35 8.22 22.08
N ARG A 217 8.27 8.91 22.75
CA ARG A 217 9.35 9.67 22.08
C ARG A 217 10.44 8.79 21.50
N SER A 218 10.59 7.55 21.96
CA SER A 218 11.69 6.70 21.52
C SER A 218 11.46 6.18 20.10
N SER A 219 10.20 5.98 19.72
CA SER A 219 9.79 5.61 18.36
C SER A 219 9.65 6.80 17.42
N LEU A 220 10.00 8.03 17.85
CA LEU A 220 9.97 9.24 17.02
C LEU A 220 10.63 9.06 15.64
N PRO A 221 11.82 8.42 15.49
CA PRO A 221 12.41 8.21 14.18
C PRO A 221 11.50 7.41 13.23
N LEU A 222 10.83 6.36 13.73
CA LEU A 222 9.89 5.56 12.96
C LEU A 222 8.63 6.37 12.61
N GLN A 223 8.08 7.11 13.57
CA GLN A 223 6.91 7.97 13.35
C GLN A 223 7.18 9.01 12.25
N VAL A 224 8.35 9.67 12.30
CA VAL A 224 8.78 10.63 11.28
C VAL A 224 8.93 9.95 9.92
N ALA A 225 9.52 8.76 9.85
CA ALA A 225 9.66 8.05 8.58
C ALA A 225 8.32 7.65 7.95
N LEU A 226 7.39 7.12 8.75
CA LEU A 226 6.04 6.80 8.30
C LEU A 226 5.28 8.05 7.86
N PHE A 227 5.44 9.16 8.59
CA PHE A 227 4.85 10.45 8.21
C PHE A 227 5.40 10.99 6.90
N VAL A 228 6.72 10.95 6.70
CA VAL A 228 7.37 11.31 5.43
C VAL A 228 6.84 10.44 4.30
N TRP A 229 6.64 9.15 4.53
CA TRP A 229 6.08 8.25 3.52
C TRP A 229 4.64 8.61 3.16
N VAL A 230 3.77 8.88 4.15
CA VAL A 230 2.39 9.37 3.90
C VAL A 230 2.42 10.68 3.09
N ILE A 231 3.23 11.65 3.51
CA ILE A 231 3.37 12.94 2.81
C ILE A 231 3.88 12.74 1.38
N SER A 232 4.80 11.80 1.16
CA SER A 232 5.36 11.57 -0.18
C SER A 232 4.24 11.18 -1.16
N HIS A 233 3.34 10.27 -0.78
CA HIS A 233 2.17 9.93 -1.60
C HIS A 233 1.21 11.11 -1.76
N ALA A 234 0.95 11.86 -0.69
CA ALA A 234 0.10 13.05 -0.76
C ALA A 234 0.65 14.10 -1.74
N LEU A 235 1.96 14.38 -1.69
CA LEU A 235 2.62 15.34 -2.59
C LEU A 235 2.58 14.87 -4.05
N THR A 236 2.81 13.58 -4.31
CA THR A 236 2.69 13.05 -5.69
C THR A 236 1.26 13.17 -6.22
N LEU A 237 0.24 12.95 -5.39
CA LEU A 237 -1.17 13.13 -5.76
C LEU A 237 -1.50 14.61 -6.03
N VAL A 238 -1.02 15.52 -5.17
CA VAL A 238 -1.19 16.96 -5.36
C VAL A 238 -0.51 17.43 -6.66
N GLN A 239 0.69 16.95 -6.95
CA GLN A 239 1.36 17.26 -8.21
C GLN A 239 0.55 16.74 -9.41
N PHE A 240 0.14 15.48 -9.39
CA PHE A 240 -0.67 14.86 -10.44
C PHE A 240 -1.93 15.69 -10.77
N HIS A 241 -2.60 16.22 -9.74
CA HIS A 241 -3.78 17.06 -9.95
C HIS A 241 -3.48 18.44 -10.55
N ARG A 242 -2.23 18.93 -10.45
CA ARG A 242 -1.83 20.27 -10.91
C ARG A 242 -1.21 20.31 -12.29
N VAL A 243 -0.59 19.21 -12.73
CA VAL A 243 0.03 19.11 -14.05
C VAL A 243 -1.02 18.97 -15.16
N GLU A 244 -0.62 19.18 -16.42
CA GLU A 244 -1.51 19.10 -17.58
C GLU A 244 -1.93 17.67 -17.88
N MET A 245 -2.99 17.51 -18.68
CA MET A 245 -3.53 16.17 -18.99
C MET A 245 -2.50 15.26 -19.70
N PHE A 246 -1.68 15.81 -20.59
CA PHE A 246 -0.63 15.04 -21.26
C PHE A 246 0.46 14.57 -20.29
N ASP A 247 0.74 15.33 -19.21
CA ASP A 247 1.66 14.91 -18.16
C ASP A 247 1.08 13.76 -17.34
N ARG A 248 -0.19 13.85 -16.95
CA ARG A 248 -0.92 12.80 -16.21
C ARG A 248 -1.01 11.48 -16.99
N LEU A 249 -1.13 11.58 -18.31
CA LEU A 249 -1.15 10.43 -19.23
C LEU A 249 0.26 9.98 -19.66
N ALA A 250 1.32 10.60 -19.15
CA ALA A 250 2.70 10.27 -19.51
C ALA A 250 2.99 10.33 -21.04
N LEU A 251 2.37 11.27 -21.76
CA LEU A 251 2.50 11.41 -23.22
C LEU A 251 3.81 12.12 -23.61
N THR A 252 4.93 11.39 -23.52
CA THR A 252 6.30 11.90 -23.78
C THR A 252 6.53 12.51 -25.18
N GLY A 253 5.66 12.22 -26.14
CA GLY A 253 5.77 12.75 -27.51
C GLY A 253 5.10 14.11 -27.74
N VAL A 254 4.46 14.70 -26.71
CA VAL A 254 3.76 15.98 -26.81
C VAL A 254 4.69 17.12 -26.39
N GLU A 255 4.71 18.21 -27.17
CA GLU A 255 5.49 19.41 -26.84
C GLU A 255 5.02 20.00 -25.50
N GLY A 256 5.99 20.32 -24.62
CA GLY A 256 5.71 20.82 -23.28
C GLY A 256 5.52 19.74 -22.20
N TYR A 257 5.69 18.46 -22.52
CA TYR A 257 5.69 17.38 -21.53
C TYR A 257 6.80 17.56 -20.46
N GLN A 258 6.39 17.55 -19.19
CA GLN A 258 7.27 17.62 -18.01
C GLN A 258 7.08 16.41 -17.07
N GLY A 259 5.96 15.71 -17.19
CA GLY A 259 5.62 14.56 -16.36
C GLY A 259 5.29 14.91 -14.90
N HIS A 260 5.22 13.87 -14.07
CA HIS A 260 5.02 13.99 -12.62
C HIS A 260 5.72 12.84 -11.90
N PHE A 261 5.95 12.99 -10.60
CA PHE A 261 6.50 11.89 -9.81
C PHE A 261 5.54 10.69 -9.79
N SER A 262 6.11 9.50 -9.97
CA SER A 262 5.35 8.25 -9.99
C SER A 262 5.07 7.72 -8.59
N VAL A 263 4.20 6.71 -8.50
CA VAL A 263 3.97 5.96 -7.25
C VAL A 263 5.26 5.39 -6.66
N TRP A 264 6.22 5.02 -7.53
CA TRP A 264 7.52 4.48 -7.12
C TRP A 264 8.41 5.51 -6.46
N SER A 265 8.37 6.77 -6.89
CA SER A 265 9.10 7.85 -6.25
C SER A 265 8.66 8.01 -4.80
N ALA A 266 7.34 7.92 -4.52
CA ALA A 266 6.81 7.96 -3.16
C ALA A 266 7.15 6.70 -2.34
N VAL A 267 7.01 5.50 -2.93
CA VAL A 267 7.36 4.23 -2.27
C VAL A 267 8.83 4.20 -1.88
N LEU A 268 9.74 4.55 -2.80
CA LEU A 268 11.17 4.56 -2.55
C LEU A 268 11.56 5.63 -1.53
N THR A 269 10.90 6.79 -1.54
CA THR A 269 11.10 7.82 -0.50
C THR A 269 10.73 7.28 0.88
N GLY A 270 9.65 6.52 0.98
CA GLY A 270 9.27 5.81 2.20
C GLY A 270 10.30 4.79 2.68
N VAL A 271 10.82 3.96 1.76
CA VAL A 271 11.88 2.98 2.06
C VAL A 271 13.14 3.67 2.55
N VAL A 272 13.56 4.76 1.88
CA VAL A 272 14.70 5.57 2.31
C VAL A 272 14.45 6.19 3.68
N ALA A 273 13.25 6.72 3.95
CA ALA A 273 12.89 7.27 5.25
C ALA A 273 12.98 6.22 6.37
N LEU A 274 12.52 4.99 6.14
CA LEU A 274 12.66 3.88 7.11
C LEU A 274 14.13 3.47 7.33
N ALA A 275 14.94 3.46 6.27
CA ALA A 275 16.38 3.21 6.39
C ALA A 275 17.06 4.30 7.22
N VAL A 276 16.74 5.57 6.96
CA VAL A 276 17.22 6.73 7.73
C VAL A 276 16.77 6.63 9.20
N ALA A 277 15.51 6.28 9.47
CA ALA A 277 15.02 6.08 10.84
C ALA A 277 15.78 4.97 11.58
N SER A 278 16.08 3.87 10.89
CA SER A 278 16.89 2.78 11.44
C SER A 278 18.32 3.24 11.76
N MET A 279 18.94 4.03 10.88
CA MET A 279 20.26 4.62 11.11
C MET A 279 20.25 5.61 12.29
N VAL A 280 19.20 6.42 12.40
CA VAL A 280 19.02 7.37 13.51
C VAL A 280 18.83 6.64 14.84
N ALA A 281 18.04 5.56 14.87
CA ALA A 281 17.88 4.72 16.06
C ALA A 281 19.23 4.15 16.54
N GLU A 282 20.11 3.82 15.60
CA GLU A 282 21.47 3.33 15.83
C GLU A 282 22.53 4.40 16.09
N ARG A 283 22.15 5.68 16.08
CA ARG A 283 23.05 6.84 16.18
C ARG A 283 24.06 6.92 15.03
N TRP A 284 23.79 6.29 13.90
CA TRP A 284 24.59 6.39 12.66
C TRP A 284 24.27 7.69 11.91
N PHE A 285 24.30 8.83 12.60
CA PHE A 285 23.79 10.11 12.12
C PHE A 285 24.49 10.59 10.84
N THR A 286 25.80 10.36 10.70
CA THR A 286 26.51 10.68 9.45
C THR A 286 25.93 9.92 8.27
N ARG A 287 25.67 8.61 8.42
CA ARG A 287 25.08 7.78 7.34
C ARG A 287 23.64 8.22 7.04
N ALA A 288 22.87 8.52 8.09
CA ALA A 288 21.51 9.03 7.96
C ALA A 288 21.48 10.35 7.17
N MET A 289 22.33 11.31 7.52
CA MET A 289 22.45 12.59 6.81
C MET A 289 22.90 12.40 5.37
N THR A 290 23.89 11.55 5.11
CA THR A 290 24.33 11.23 3.75
C THR A 290 23.19 10.63 2.92
N LEU A 291 22.54 9.58 3.41
CA LEU A 291 21.47 8.90 2.65
C LEU A 291 20.28 9.84 2.41
N ALA A 292 19.82 10.55 3.43
CA ALA A 292 18.70 11.48 3.30
C ALA A 292 19.01 12.64 2.34
N SER A 293 20.20 13.23 2.44
CA SER A 293 20.59 14.37 1.60
C SER A 293 20.82 13.95 0.15
N MET A 294 21.43 12.79 -0.08
CA MET A 294 21.64 12.26 -1.43
C MET A 294 20.32 11.84 -2.09
N TRP A 295 19.38 11.27 -1.31
CA TRP A 295 18.03 10.99 -1.81
C TRP A 295 17.25 12.26 -2.17
N GLY A 296 17.32 13.28 -1.30
CA GLY A 296 16.73 14.59 -1.59
C GLY A 296 17.32 15.23 -2.84
N LEU A 297 18.65 15.17 -2.98
CA LEU A 297 19.35 15.64 -4.18
C LEU A 297 18.89 14.87 -5.42
N TYR A 298 18.78 13.55 -5.34
CA TYR A 298 18.28 12.71 -6.43
C TYR A 298 16.87 13.12 -6.86
N LEU A 299 15.94 13.32 -5.92
CA LEU A 299 14.58 13.77 -6.27
C LEU A 299 14.58 15.14 -6.95
N VAL A 300 15.37 16.09 -6.43
CA VAL A 300 15.48 17.44 -6.97
C VAL A 300 16.12 17.44 -8.36
N SER A 301 17.19 16.67 -8.56
CA SER A 301 17.85 16.53 -9.86
C SER A 301 16.97 15.78 -10.87
N SER A 302 16.27 14.72 -10.46
CA SER A 302 15.32 14.04 -11.36
C SER A 302 14.16 14.96 -11.76
N ALA A 303 13.63 15.78 -10.86
CA ALA A 303 12.62 16.78 -11.22
C ALA A 303 13.15 17.81 -12.23
N TYR A 304 14.42 18.18 -12.10
CA TYR A 304 15.07 19.09 -13.05
C TYR A 304 15.25 18.40 -14.41
N GLU A 305 15.76 17.18 -14.45
CA GLU A 305 15.95 16.40 -15.69
C GLU A 305 14.62 16.14 -16.43
N MET A 306 13.52 16.00 -15.68
CA MET A 306 12.17 15.90 -16.25
C MET A 306 11.61 17.24 -16.74
N GLY A 307 12.31 18.36 -16.54
CA GLY A 307 11.85 19.69 -16.95
C GLY A 307 10.76 20.28 -16.05
N MET A 308 10.53 19.72 -14.85
CA MET A 308 9.52 20.23 -13.91
C MET A 308 9.91 21.57 -13.30
N TRP A 309 11.21 21.87 -13.28
CA TRP A 309 11.75 23.15 -12.85
C TRP A 309 13.12 23.38 -13.50
N GLY A 310 13.49 24.65 -13.67
CA GLY A 310 14.66 25.00 -14.46
C GLY A 310 14.41 24.92 -15.97
N ASP A 311 15.37 25.37 -16.76
CA ASP A 311 15.30 25.35 -18.22
C ASP A 311 16.41 24.43 -18.75
N VAL A 312 16.03 23.18 -19.02
CA VAL A 312 16.94 22.12 -19.46
C VAL A 312 17.37 22.36 -20.91
N GLU A 313 16.50 22.95 -21.74
CA GLU A 313 16.75 23.15 -23.17
C GLU A 313 17.73 24.30 -23.44
N SER A 314 17.80 25.29 -22.54
CA SER A 314 18.78 26.38 -22.60
C SER A 314 20.03 26.13 -21.74
N GLU A 315 20.34 24.87 -21.41
CA GLU A 315 21.40 24.56 -20.45
C GLU A 315 22.74 25.22 -20.80
N SER A 316 23.21 26.05 -19.86
CA SER A 316 24.56 26.58 -19.91
C SER A 316 25.56 25.43 -19.81
N SER A 317 26.72 25.56 -20.47
CA SER A 317 27.84 24.61 -20.34
C SER A 317 28.34 24.41 -18.89
N MET A 318 27.84 25.21 -17.94
CA MET A 318 28.19 25.17 -16.52
C MET A 318 27.27 24.27 -15.67
N ALA A 319 26.17 23.72 -16.21
CA ALA A 319 25.24 22.89 -15.44
C ALA A 319 25.92 21.71 -14.70
N PRO A 320 26.85 20.94 -15.32
CA PRO A 320 27.58 19.89 -14.60
C PRO A 320 28.41 20.42 -13.43
N ILE A 321 28.98 21.63 -13.54
CA ILE A 321 29.77 22.27 -12.49
C ILE A 321 28.88 22.73 -11.34
N VAL A 322 27.69 23.24 -11.64
CA VAL A 322 26.69 23.60 -10.63
C VAL A 322 26.26 22.37 -9.84
N TRP A 323 25.90 21.27 -10.52
CA TRP A 323 25.52 20.01 -9.85
C TRP A 323 26.65 19.40 -9.03
N PHE A 324 27.89 19.44 -9.55
CA PHE A 324 29.07 19.07 -8.77
C PHE A 324 29.22 19.95 -7.52
N GLY A 325 29.09 21.27 -7.67
CA GLY A 325 29.17 22.23 -6.58
C GLY A 325 28.13 21.97 -5.49
N VAL A 326 26.85 21.80 -5.86
CA VAL A 326 25.77 21.47 -4.93
C VAL A 326 26.07 20.18 -4.17
N THR A 327 26.46 19.11 -4.89
CA THR A 327 26.81 17.82 -4.29
C THR A 327 27.99 17.96 -3.32
N PHE A 328 29.03 18.67 -3.75
CA PHE A 328 30.23 18.93 -2.94
C PHE A 328 29.89 19.69 -1.66
N PHE A 329 29.08 20.75 -1.73
CA PHE A 329 28.71 21.55 -0.56
C PHE A 329 27.79 20.79 0.40
N ILE A 330 26.90 19.93 -0.10
CA ILE A 330 26.14 18.99 0.74
C ILE A 330 27.10 18.07 1.49
N GLY A 331 28.07 17.46 0.78
CA GLY A 331 29.09 16.60 1.39
C GLY A 331 29.94 17.34 2.44
N LEU A 332 30.36 18.57 2.14
CA LEU A 332 31.11 19.43 3.05
C LEU A 332 30.29 19.78 4.31
N ALA A 333 29.00 20.10 4.15
CA ALA A 333 28.11 20.38 5.27
C ALA A 333 27.95 19.15 6.18
N ILE A 334 27.72 17.96 5.60
CA ILE A 334 27.65 16.71 6.34
C ILE A 334 28.96 16.47 7.10
N TYR A 335 30.11 16.57 6.42
CA TYR A 335 31.41 16.41 7.06
C TYR A 335 31.63 17.39 8.22
N SER A 336 31.32 18.67 7.98
CA SER A 336 31.47 19.74 8.97
C SER A 336 30.58 19.50 10.19
N ILE A 337 29.33 19.08 10.01
CA ILE A 337 28.42 18.75 11.11
C ILE A 337 28.91 17.51 11.86
N SER A 338 29.23 16.44 11.14
CA SER A 338 29.64 15.16 11.72
C SER A 338 30.93 15.24 12.53
N THR A 339 31.87 16.11 12.14
CA THR A 339 33.16 16.29 12.84
C THR A 339 33.14 17.41 13.88
N ASN A 340 32.04 18.17 13.96
CA ASN A 340 31.91 19.25 14.92
C ASN A 340 31.93 18.70 16.36
N LYS A 341 32.66 19.38 17.26
CA LYS A 341 32.82 18.95 18.65
C LYS A 341 31.56 19.10 19.50
N THR A 342 30.65 20.03 19.17
CA THR A 342 29.45 20.30 19.97
C THR A 342 28.23 19.57 19.44
N TRP A 343 28.11 19.42 18.12
CA TRP A 343 26.91 18.85 17.49
C TRP A 343 27.17 17.55 16.75
N GLY A 344 28.43 17.14 16.58
CA GLY A 344 28.86 15.90 15.94
C GLY A 344 29.59 14.98 16.92
N GLY A 345 30.54 14.17 16.40
CA GLY A 345 31.37 13.28 17.23
C GLY A 345 30.58 12.19 17.96
N TRP A 346 29.42 11.81 17.42
CA TRP A 346 28.52 10.87 18.06
C TRP A 346 29.13 9.46 18.13
N SER A 347 29.06 8.84 19.31
CA SER A 347 29.34 7.43 19.46
C SER A 347 28.16 6.62 18.93
N ASN A 348 28.44 5.69 18.01
CA ASN A 348 27.48 4.65 17.63
C ASN A 348 27.05 3.86 18.88
N ARG A 349 25.85 3.29 18.84
CA ARG A 349 25.43 2.34 19.89
C ARG A 349 26.37 1.13 19.90
N SER A 350 26.75 0.72 21.11
CA SER A 350 27.55 -0.46 21.37
C SER A 350 26.72 -1.73 21.19
N ASP A 351 27.39 -2.87 21.03
CA ASP A 351 26.72 -4.15 20.73
C ASP A 351 25.95 -4.73 21.92
N ASP A 352 26.28 -4.30 23.13
CA ASP A 352 25.59 -4.63 24.38
C ASP A 352 24.30 -3.80 24.61
N ALA A 353 24.11 -2.70 23.86
CA ALA A 353 22.93 -1.84 23.98
C ALA A 353 22.33 -1.47 22.61
N PRO A 354 21.89 -2.47 21.80
CA PRO A 354 21.34 -2.24 20.47
C PRO A 354 20.06 -1.40 20.50
N SER A 355 19.71 -0.73 19.40
CA SER A 355 18.38 -0.12 19.29
C SER A 355 17.30 -1.15 18.97
N GLY A 356 16.04 -0.78 19.19
CA GLY A 356 14.89 -1.58 18.76
C GLY A 356 14.89 -1.88 17.25
N ALA A 357 15.42 -0.97 16.42
CA ALA A 357 15.56 -1.23 15.00
C ALA A 357 16.55 -2.38 14.73
N ARG A 358 17.68 -2.45 15.45
CA ARG A 358 18.66 -3.54 15.27
C ARG A 358 18.14 -4.86 15.80
N THR A 359 17.41 -4.87 16.93
CA THR A 359 16.77 -6.09 17.42
C THR A 359 15.71 -6.58 16.43
N PHE A 360 14.89 -5.68 15.88
CA PHE A 360 13.93 -6.01 14.82
C PHE A 360 14.59 -6.65 13.60
N TRP A 361 15.62 -6.00 13.05
CA TRP A 361 16.32 -6.53 11.87
C TRP A 361 17.01 -7.85 12.18
N SER A 362 17.61 -8.01 13.35
CA SER A 362 18.22 -9.28 13.74
C SER A 362 17.22 -10.44 13.80
N ALA A 363 15.97 -10.17 14.20
CA ALA A 363 14.92 -11.17 14.33
C ALA A 363 14.16 -11.43 13.01
N HIS A 364 14.00 -10.42 12.16
CA HIS A 364 13.02 -10.45 11.06
C HIS A 364 13.59 -10.20 9.65
N TRP A 365 14.90 -9.95 9.49
CA TRP A 365 15.47 -9.60 8.18
C TRP A 365 15.12 -10.60 7.07
N SER A 366 15.13 -11.90 7.36
CA SER A 366 14.87 -12.94 6.35
C SER A 366 13.41 -12.92 5.88
N GLN A 367 12.47 -12.72 6.80
CA GLN A 367 11.04 -12.60 6.48
C GLN A 367 10.78 -11.36 5.63
N VAL A 368 11.37 -10.22 6.01
CA VAL A 368 11.26 -8.95 5.27
C VAL A 368 11.86 -9.09 3.86
N LEU A 369 13.03 -9.73 3.74
CA LEU A 369 13.68 -9.95 2.44
C LEU A 369 12.84 -10.85 1.53
N ILE A 370 12.33 -11.98 2.05
CA ILE A 370 11.51 -12.91 1.26
C ILE A 370 10.22 -12.23 0.83
N ALA A 371 9.53 -11.53 1.74
CA ALA A 371 8.29 -10.83 1.42
C ALA A 371 8.52 -9.72 0.40
N SER A 372 9.56 -8.89 0.56
CA SER A 372 9.89 -7.83 -0.38
C SER A 372 10.31 -8.36 -1.75
N ALA A 373 11.09 -9.44 -1.81
CA ALA A 373 11.45 -10.10 -3.06
C ALA A 373 10.23 -10.67 -3.79
N PHE A 374 9.31 -11.32 -3.06
CA PHE A 374 8.06 -11.81 -3.62
C PHE A 374 7.18 -10.68 -4.17
N ILE A 375 7.00 -9.61 -3.39
CA ILE A 375 6.21 -8.44 -3.81
C ILE A 375 6.85 -7.79 -5.04
N MET A 376 8.16 -7.57 -5.04
CA MET A 376 8.86 -6.99 -6.19
C MET A 376 8.73 -7.87 -7.45
N ALA A 377 8.91 -9.18 -7.31
CA ALA A 377 8.74 -10.11 -8.41
C ALA A 377 7.29 -10.10 -8.95
N PHE A 378 6.30 -10.09 -8.06
CA PHE A 378 4.89 -9.97 -8.44
C PHE A 378 4.65 -8.67 -9.20
N VAL A 379 5.10 -7.53 -8.67
CA VAL A 379 4.88 -6.23 -9.29
C VAL A 379 5.54 -6.13 -10.65
N ILE A 380 6.81 -6.56 -10.81
CA ILE A 380 7.48 -6.58 -12.12
C ILE A 380 6.71 -7.44 -13.14
N ARG A 381 6.18 -8.59 -12.70
CA ARG A 381 5.44 -9.51 -13.58
C ARG A 381 4.01 -9.09 -13.85
N SER A 382 3.42 -8.24 -13.02
CA SER A 382 2.05 -7.76 -13.19
C SER A 382 2.01 -6.40 -13.91
N GLN A 383 2.81 -5.43 -13.46
CA GLN A 383 2.74 -4.05 -13.95
C GLN A 383 3.01 -3.95 -15.46
N TRP A 384 4.03 -4.65 -15.97
CA TRP A 384 4.41 -4.59 -17.40
C TRP A 384 3.56 -5.44 -18.33
N TYR A 385 2.70 -6.30 -17.78
CA TYR A 385 1.94 -7.24 -18.61
C TYR A 385 0.44 -7.03 -18.52
N ILE A 386 -0.11 -6.56 -17.39
CA ILE A 386 -1.56 -6.41 -17.22
C ILE A 386 -2.11 -5.34 -18.15
N VAL A 387 -1.58 -4.11 -18.12
CA VAL A 387 -2.16 -3.02 -18.92
C VAL A 387 -2.06 -3.30 -20.42
N PRO A 388 -0.90 -3.71 -20.97
CA PRO A 388 -0.83 -4.09 -22.38
C PRO A 388 -1.73 -5.29 -22.72
N ALA A 389 -1.81 -6.29 -21.83
CA ALA A 389 -2.71 -7.42 -22.03
C ALA A 389 -4.18 -6.97 -22.05
N MET A 390 -4.59 -5.92 -21.36
CA MET A 390 -5.99 -5.44 -21.41
C MET A 390 -6.36 -4.71 -22.72
N ASN A 391 -5.43 -4.55 -23.66
CA ASN A 391 -5.66 -3.87 -24.93
C ASN A 391 -4.99 -4.61 -26.11
N GLY A 392 -5.38 -5.88 -26.28
CA GLY A 392 -4.85 -6.76 -27.31
C GLY A 392 -5.13 -6.31 -28.74
N TYR A 393 -4.09 -6.28 -29.56
CA TYR A 393 -4.20 -5.97 -30.98
C TYR A 393 -5.02 -7.07 -31.69
N GLY A 394 -6.20 -6.70 -32.20
CA GLY A 394 -7.09 -7.60 -32.95
C GLY A 394 -8.22 -8.25 -32.14
N THR A 395 -8.09 -8.39 -30.82
CA THR A 395 -9.19 -8.88 -29.96
C THR A 395 -10.00 -7.74 -29.34
N GLY A 396 -9.42 -6.53 -29.25
CA GLY A 396 -10.05 -5.37 -28.62
C GLY A 396 -10.28 -5.54 -27.10
N GLY A 397 -9.63 -6.53 -26.48
CA GLY A 397 -9.82 -6.91 -25.09
C GLY A 397 -8.56 -7.54 -24.50
N TRP A 398 -8.73 -8.62 -23.72
CA TRP A 398 -7.58 -9.31 -23.12
C TRP A 398 -6.75 -10.07 -24.18
N ASP A 399 -5.46 -9.75 -24.26
CA ASP A 399 -4.44 -10.47 -25.00
C ASP A 399 -3.73 -11.47 -24.08
N LEU A 400 -3.72 -12.73 -24.50
CA LEU A 400 -2.85 -13.72 -23.90
C LEU A 400 -1.46 -13.57 -24.51
N THR A 401 -0.76 -12.52 -24.05
CA THR A 401 0.62 -12.20 -24.46
C THR A 401 1.55 -13.42 -24.26
N GLY A 402 2.58 -13.56 -25.11
CA GLY A 402 3.54 -14.68 -25.03
C GLY A 402 3.53 -15.65 -26.21
N GLY A 403 2.90 -15.29 -27.34
CA GLY A 403 2.89 -16.07 -28.59
C GLY A 403 1.59 -16.85 -28.79
N SER A 404 1.59 -17.86 -29.66
CA SER A 404 0.39 -18.68 -29.97
C SER A 404 0.05 -19.75 -28.92
N ASP A 405 1.03 -20.11 -28.09
CA ASP A 405 0.91 -21.22 -27.14
C ASP A 405 -0.12 -20.96 -26.02
N PRO A 406 -0.14 -19.77 -25.37
CA PRO A 406 -1.16 -19.41 -24.38
C PRO A 406 -2.59 -19.48 -24.92
N TRP A 407 -2.82 -19.13 -26.19
CA TRP A 407 -4.13 -19.22 -26.83
C TRP A 407 -4.63 -20.66 -26.93
N TYR A 408 -3.74 -21.58 -27.27
CA TYR A 408 -4.09 -23.00 -27.27
C TYR A 408 -4.33 -23.54 -25.86
N MET A 409 -3.56 -23.07 -24.86
CA MET A 409 -3.80 -23.42 -23.45
C MET A 409 -5.17 -22.90 -22.98
N LYS A 410 -5.56 -21.68 -23.36
CA LYS A 410 -6.90 -21.13 -23.07
C LYS A 410 -8.00 -22.02 -23.63
N ARG A 411 -7.91 -22.45 -24.90
CA ARG A 411 -8.87 -23.38 -25.50
C ARG A 411 -9.02 -24.67 -24.68
N VAL A 412 -7.91 -25.23 -24.20
CA VAL A 412 -7.92 -26.44 -23.36
C VAL A 412 -8.57 -26.16 -22.00
N VAL A 413 -8.26 -25.03 -21.37
CA VAL A 413 -8.86 -24.59 -20.10
C VAL A 413 -10.37 -24.38 -20.26
N ASP A 414 -10.80 -23.64 -21.29
CA ASP A 414 -12.21 -23.41 -21.60
C ASP A 414 -12.95 -24.75 -21.80
N TYR A 415 -12.35 -25.70 -22.51
CA TYR A 415 -12.91 -27.05 -22.67
C TYR A 415 -13.05 -27.78 -21.33
N ILE A 416 -12.03 -27.74 -20.47
CA ILE A 416 -12.08 -28.35 -19.13
C ILE A 416 -13.21 -27.74 -18.31
N MET A 417 -13.34 -26.42 -18.30
CA MET A 417 -14.41 -25.72 -17.57
C MET A 417 -15.81 -26.08 -18.08
N MET A 418 -15.97 -26.23 -19.41
CA MET A 418 -17.26 -26.54 -20.01
C MET A 418 -17.64 -28.02 -19.90
N GLN A 419 -16.68 -28.92 -20.04
CA GLN A 419 -16.91 -30.37 -20.17
C GLN A 419 -16.53 -31.15 -18.91
N ASN A 420 -15.87 -30.51 -17.94
CA ASN A 420 -15.30 -31.14 -16.74
C ASN A 420 -14.37 -32.33 -17.08
N ALA A 421 -13.71 -32.27 -18.23
CA ALA A 421 -12.88 -33.35 -18.77
C ALA A 421 -11.64 -32.79 -19.48
N HIS A 422 -10.55 -33.56 -19.47
CA HIS A 422 -9.32 -33.15 -20.14
C HIS A 422 -9.45 -33.29 -21.66
N LEU A 423 -9.10 -32.24 -22.40
CA LEU A 423 -9.07 -32.29 -23.87
C LEU A 423 -7.89 -33.15 -24.34
N VAL A 424 -8.15 -34.39 -24.73
CA VAL A 424 -7.09 -35.32 -25.22
C VAL A 424 -6.87 -35.20 -26.72
N PHE A 425 -7.94 -35.15 -27.50
CA PHE A 425 -7.90 -35.01 -28.95
C PHE A 425 -8.68 -33.77 -29.37
N ASP A 426 -8.09 -32.96 -30.23
CA ASP A 426 -8.66 -31.71 -30.68
C ASP A 426 -8.85 -31.75 -32.20
N ALA A 427 -10.11 -31.82 -32.65
CA ALA A 427 -10.46 -31.89 -34.07
C ALA A 427 -10.13 -30.60 -34.83
N ASP A 428 -10.09 -29.46 -34.15
CA ASP A 428 -9.80 -28.16 -34.79
C ASP A 428 -8.29 -27.94 -34.94
N ARG A 429 -7.48 -28.77 -34.28
CA ARG A 429 -6.03 -28.75 -34.42
C ARG A 429 -5.65 -29.46 -35.72
N PHE A 430 -4.99 -28.78 -36.66
CA PHE A 430 -4.51 -29.39 -37.91
C PHE A 430 -5.64 -29.99 -38.77
N TYR A 431 -6.64 -29.16 -39.06
CA TYR A 431 -7.76 -29.52 -39.93
C TYR A 431 -7.27 -29.96 -41.34
N PRO A 432 -7.85 -31.02 -41.95
CA PRO A 432 -9.01 -31.80 -41.50
C PRO A 432 -8.70 -33.02 -40.63
N ILE A 433 -7.43 -33.25 -40.26
CA ILE A 433 -7.00 -34.51 -39.60
C ILE A 433 -7.28 -34.49 -38.10
N GLY A 434 -7.22 -33.32 -37.45
CA GLY A 434 -7.22 -33.24 -36.00
C GLY A 434 -5.84 -33.53 -35.40
N GLY A 435 -5.69 -33.36 -34.09
CA GLY A 435 -4.43 -33.66 -33.42
C GLY A 435 -4.58 -33.93 -31.92
N ILE A 436 -3.65 -34.71 -31.38
CA ILE A 436 -3.53 -34.92 -29.94
C ILE A 436 -3.12 -33.60 -29.29
N ASN A 437 -3.76 -33.24 -28.18
CA ASN A 437 -3.35 -32.11 -27.35
C ASN A 437 -1.99 -32.42 -26.68
N PRO A 438 -0.92 -31.68 -26.98
CA PRO A 438 0.40 -31.91 -26.39
C PRO A 438 0.57 -31.20 -25.04
N ARG A 439 -0.42 -30.46 -24.54
CA ARG A 439 -0.27 -29.61 -23.35
C ARG A 439 -0.36 -30.44 -22.07
N PRO A 440 0.58 -30.26 -21.13
CA PRO A 440 0.58 -31.03 -19.89
C PRO A 440 -0.67 -30.71 -19.05
N PRO A 441 -1.35 -31.72 -18.48
CA PRO A 441 -2.60 -31.54 -17.76
C PRO A 441 -2.46 -30.67 -16.52
N LEU A 442 -1.33 -30.76 -15.81
CA LEU A 442 -1.13 -30.04 -14.54
C LEU A 442 -1.37 -28.53 -14.67
N PHE A 443 -0.80 -27.90 -15.71
CA PHE A 443 -0.93 -26.45 -15.91
C PHE A 443 -2.38 -26.05 -16.22
N VAL A 444 -3.02 -26.71 -17.19
CA VAL A 444 -4.39 -26.35 -17.61
C VAL A 444 -5.44 -26.67 -16.55
N TRP A 445 -5.27 -27.75 -15.79
CA TRP A 445 -6.16 -28.07 -14.67
C TRP A 445 -5.95 -27.12 -13.49
N SER A 446 -4.70 -26.67 -13.22
CA SER A 446 -4.45 -25.72 -12.15
C SER A 446 -5.07 -24.33 -12.38
N ILE A 447 -5.36 -23.98 -13.63
CA ILE A 447 -6.06 -22.73 -13.99
C ILE A 447 -7.59 -22.93 -14.00
N ALA A 448 -8.05 -24.12 -14.37
CA ALA A 448 -9.48 -24.42 -14.45
C ALA A 448 -10.15 -24.67 -13.08
N LEU A 449 -9.36 -25.14 -12.09
CA LEU A 449 -9.75 -25.27 -10.68
C LEU A 449 -9.68 -23.92 -9.96
#